data_AF-A0A2H3DJL5-F1
#
_entry.id   AF-A0A2H3DJL5-F1
#
_cell.length_a   1.000
_cell.length_b   1.000
_cell.length_c   1.000
_cell.angle_alpha   90.00
_cell.angle_beta   90.00
_cell.angle_gamma   90.00
#
_symmetry.space_group_name_H-M   'P 1'
#
loop_
_entity.id
_entity.type
_entity.pdbx_description
1 polymer ?
#
loop_
_entity_poly.entity_id
_entity_poly.type
_entity_poly.pdbx_seq_one_letter_code
_entity_poly.pdbx_strand_id
1 'polypeptide(L)' 'SSNIIAFLAIVVHYVTNDGKLEELLIDFHELEGTHSRENIAKVVWGTLTLYGLHEK' A
#
# COMPACT_ATOMS: atom_id res chain seq x y z
N SER A 1 -7.33 25.49 -9.72
CA SER A 1 -6.26 25.56 -8.71
C SER A 1 -6.45 24.40 -7.76
N SER A 2 -5.50 23.46 -7.71
CA SER A 2 -5.30 22.59 -6.54
C SER A 2 -4.02 21.78 -6.76
N ASN A 3 -2.91 22.23 -6.18
CA ASN A 3 -1.77 21.36 -5.91
C ASN A 3 -2.17 20.51 -4.70
N ILE A 4 -2.84 19.39 -4.96
CA ILE A 4 -3.13 18.39 -3.94
C ILE A 4 -1.97 17.41 -3.97
N ILE A 5 -1.14 17.45 -2.93
CA ILE A 5 -0.17 16.39 -2.66
C ILE A 5 -0.96 15.28 -1.98
N ALA A 6 -0.98 14.08 -2.57
CA ALA A 6 -1.61 12.91 -1.95
C ALA A 6 -0.57 11.88 -1.59
N PHE A 7 -0.81 11.20 -0.47
CA PHE A 7 0.02 10.10 -0.01
C PHE A 7 -0.83 8.83 0.10
N LEU A 8 -0.21 7.69 -0.17
CA LEU A 8 -0.78 6.37 0.00
C LEU A 8 0.05 5.59 1.01
N ALA A 9 -0.55 5.28 2.16
CA ALA A 9 0.02 4.35 3.13
C ALA A 9 -0.59 2.96 2.91
N ILE A 10 0.25 1.93 2.93
CA ILE A 10 -0.18 0.53 2.82
C ILE A 10 0.19 -0.17 4.13
N VAL A 11 -0.84 -0.59 4.87
CA VAL A 11 -0.70 -1.25 6.18
C VAL A 11 -1.25 -2.67 6.09
N VAL A 12 -0.42 -3.64 6.41
CA VAL A 12 -0.82 -5.04 6.55
C VAL A 12 -1.28 -5.28 7.98
N HIS A 13 -2.42 -5.93 8.10
CA HIS A 13 -2.91 -6.45 9.37
C HIS A 13 -2.85 -7.97 9.31
N TYR A 14 -2.24 -8.59 10.30
CA TYR A 14 -2.09 -10.04 10.36
C TYR A 14 -2.18 -10.55 11.79
N VAL A 15 -2.51 -11.83 11.91
CA VAL A 15 -2.57 -12.51 13.21
C VAL A 15 -1.33 -13.38 13.35
N THR A 16 -0.62 -13.22 14.47
CA THR A 16 0.56 -14.00 14.80
C THR A 16 0.20 -15.41 15.28
N ASN A 17 1.20 -16.28 15.38
CA ASN A 17 1.00 -17.65 15.87
C ASN A 17 0.52 -17.71 17.34
N ASP A 18 0.78 -16.67 18.14
CA ASP A 18 0.24 -16.52 19.50
C ASP A 18 -1.15 -15.86 19.54
N GLY A 19 -1.79 -15.67 18.38
CA GLY A 19 -3.15 -15.17 18.26
C GLY A 19 -3.29 -13.66 18.47
N LYS A 20 -2.20 -12.90 18.38
CA LYS A 20 -2.25 -11.43 18.50
C LYS A 20 -2.47 -10.80 17.13
N LEU A 21 -3.32 -9.78 17.11
CA LEU A 21 -3.48 -8.91 15.94
C LEU A 21 -2.31 -7.91 15.94
N GLU A 22 -1.54 -7.91 14.86
CA GLU A 22 -0.44 -6.99 14.63
C GLU A 22 -0.72 -6.16 13.36
N GLU A 23 -0.16 -4.96 13.34
CA GLU A 23 -0.20 -4.05 12.19
C GLU A 23 1.23 -3.67 11.77
N LEU A 24 1.47 -3.61 10.46
CA LEU A 24 2.76 -3.23 9.90
C LEU A 24 2.56 -2.31 8.71
N LEU A 25 3.12 -1.10 8.77
CA LEU A 25 3.24 -0.21 7.61
C LEU A 25 4.30 -0.78 6.66
N ILE A 26 3.88 -1.23 5.48
CA ILE A 26 4.77 -1.88 4.50
C ILE A 26 5.20 -0.97 3.35
N ASP A 27 4.45 0.10 3.09
CA ASP A 27 4.84 1.14 2.14
C ASP A 27 4.15 2.48 2.44
N PHE A 28 4.80 3.57 2.03
CA PHE A 28 4.30 4.94 2.11
C PHE A 28 4.80 5.72 0.89
N HIS A 29 3.89 6.02 -0.04
CA HIS A 29 4.24 6.63 -1.32
C HIS A 29 3.54 7.97 -1.53
N GLU A 30 4.25 8.95 -2.06
CA GLU A 30 3.62 10.14 -2.64
C GLU A 30 3.02 9.76 -4.00
N LEU A 31 1.73 10.03 -4.20
CA LEU A 31 1.05 9.77 -5.46
C LEU A 31 1.30 10.92 -6.43
N GLU A 32 2.33 10.79 -7.26
CA GLU A 32 2.62 11.75 -8.31
C GLU A 32 1.55 11.74 -9.43
N GLY A 33 1.02 12.92 -9.77
CA GLY A 33 0.08 13.10 -10.87
C GLY A 33 -1.39 12.82 -10.51
N THR A 34 -2.21 12.50 -11.52
CA THR A 34 -3.66 12.24 -11.32
C THR A 34 -3.85 11.06 -10.37
N HIS A 35 -4.59 11.24 -9.28
CA HIS A 35 -4.99 10.17 -8.34
C HIS A 35 -6.05 9.25 -8.96
N SER A 36 -5.77 8.72 -10.15
CA SER A 36 -6.64 7.78 -10.83
C SER A 36 -6.53 6.41 -10.16
N ARG A 37 -7.56 5.58 -10.36
CA ARG A 37 -7.60 4.22 -9.80
C ARG A 37 -6.42 3.38 -10.26
N GLU A 38 -5.98 3.60 -11.50
CA GLU A 38 -4.90 2.86 -12.14
C GLU A 38 -3.55 3.17 -11.49
N ASN A 39 -3.28 4.42 -11.11
CA ASN A 39 -2.05 4.81 -10.43
C ASN A 39 -1.99 4.22 -9.01
N ILE A 40 -3.08 4.27 -8.27
CA ILE A 40 -3.18 3.65 -6.93
C ILE A 40 -2.98 2.14 -7.04
N ALA A 41 -3.67 1.47 -7.97
CA ALA A 41 -3.54 0.03 -8.18
C ALA A 41 -2.11 -0.37 -8.54
N LYS A 42 -1.41 0.43 -9.35
CA LYS A 42 0.00 0.20 -9.71
C LYS A 42 0.92 0.25 -8.49
N VAL A 43 0.75 1.25 -7.62
CA VAL A 43 1.57 1.38 -6.38
C VAL A 43 1.30 0.22 -5.43
N VAL A 44 0.02 -0.13 -5.22
CA VAL A 44 -0.37 -1.28 -4.38
C VAL A 44 0.20 -2.58 -4.94
N TRP A 45 0.04 -2.84 -6.24
CA TRP A 45 0.53 -4.06 -6.86
C TRP A 45 2.06 -4.16 -6.84
N GLY A 46 2.77 -3.05 -7.05
CA GLY A 46 4.22 -2.98 -6.91
C GLY A 46 4.68 -3.36 -5.50
N THR A 47 4.00 -2.83 -4.48
CA THR A 47 4.26 -3.15 -3.07
C THR A 47 4.02 -4.63 -2.78
N LEU A 48 2.88 -5.18 -3.20
CA LEU A 48 2.58 -6.60 -3.01
C LEU A 48 3.58 -7.50 -3.74
N THR A 49 4.03 -7.09 -4.92
CA THR A 49 5.06 -7.81 -5.68
C THR A 49 6.41 -7.82 -4.96
N LEU A 50 6.85 -6.67 -4.43
CA LEU A 50 8.11 -6.53 -3.70
C LEU A 50 8.20 -7.49 -2.50
N TYR A 51 7.09 -7.64 -1.76
CA TYR A 51 7.03 -8.53 -0.61
C TYR A 51 6.56 -9.96 -0.93
N GLY A 52 6.26 -10.28 -2.20
CA GLY A 52 5.73 -11.60 -2.58
C GLY A 52 4.33 -11.89 -2.00
N LEU A 53 3.54 -10.86 -1.72
CA LEU A 53 2.19 -10.91 -1.14
C LEU A 53 1.09 -10.95 -2.20
N HIS A 54 1.33 -11.62 -3.33
CA HIS A 54 0.36 -11.86 -4.38
C HIS A 54 0.18 -13.36 -4.58
N GLU A 55 -1.00 -13.78 -5.05
CA GLU A 55 -1.25 -15.17 -5.40
C GLU A 55 -0.25 -15.63 -6.49
N LYS A 56 0.16 -16.90 -6.42
CA LYS A 56 0.99 -17.54 -7.45
C LYS A 56 0.18 -17.85 -8.70
#